data_AF-A0AA41RXU9-F1
#
_entry.id   AF-A0AA41RXU9-F1
#
_cell.length_a   1.000
_cell.length_b   1.000
_cell.length_c   1.000
_cell.angle_alpha   90.00
_cell.angle_beta   90.00
_cell.angle_gamma   90.00
#
_symmetry.space_group_name_H-M   'P 1'
#
loop_
_entity.id
_entity.type
_entity.pdbx_description
1 polymer ?
#
loop_
_entity_poly.entity_id
_entity_poly.type
_entity_poly.pdbx_seq_one_letter_code
_entity_poly.pdbx_strand_id
1 'polypeptide(L)'
;MGADQFANATLLVDQLKVGIRVCEGRETVPDSVELGRLVFDSMSENRAERARAIELCKATSDAVKEGGSSFKNLDNLVRDLCGLGLN
;
A
#
# COMPACT_ATOMS: atom_id res chain seq x y z
N MET A 1 -11.43 -12.77 -0.20
CA MET A 1 -10.52 -12.04 -1.12
C MET A 1 -10.96 -12.26 -2.56
N GLY A 2 -10.72 -11.27 -3.42
CA GLY A 2 -11.00 -11.33 -4.86
C GLY A 2 -9.93 -10.57 -5.66
N ALA A 3 -10.22 -10.30 -6.94
CA ALA A 3 -9.47 -9.40 -7.85
C ALA A 3 -7.99 -9.15 -7.49
N ASP A 4 -7.61 -7.89 -7.28
CA ASP A 4 -6.26 -7.43 -6.98
C ASP A 4 -5.84 -7.66 -5.52
N GLN A 5 -6.76 -7.99 -4.63
CA GLN A 5 -6.47 -8.15 -3.19
C GLN A 5 -5.43 -9.24 -2.94
N PHE A 6 -5.37 -10.29 -3.75
CA PHE A 6 -4.32 -11.31 -3.66
C PHE A 6 -2.94 -10.76 -4.02
N ALA A 7 -2.85 -10.03 -5.13
CA ALA A 7 -1.60 -9.37 -5.55
C ALA A 7 -1.16 -8.30 -4.54
N ASN A 8 -2.11 -7.53 -4.01
CA ASN A 8 -1.87 -6.52 -2.99
C ASN A 8 -1.41 -7.17 -1.67
N ALA A 9 -1.94 -8.32 -1.28
CA ALA A 9 -1.45 -9.06 -0.12
C ALA A 9 -0.02 -9.55 -0.33
N THR A 10 0.30 -10.09 -1.52
CA THR A 10 1.68 -10.45 -1.86
C THR A 10 2.62 -9.26 -1.78
N LEU A 11 2.24 -8.11 -2.36
CA LEU A 11 3.09 -6.92 -2.34
C LEU A 11 3.22 -6.34 -0.92
N LEU A 12 2.11 -6.07 -0.24
CA LEU A 12 2.10 -5.33 1.03
C LEU A 12 2.52 -6.20 2.22
N VAL A 13 2.14 -7.47 2.25
CA VAL A 13 2.44 -8.38 3.37
C VAL A 13 3.70 -9.20 3.09
N ASP A 14 3.80 -9.82 1.92
CA ASP A 14 4.88 -10.80 1.68
C ASP A 14 6.19 -10.14 1.26
N GLN A 15 6.13 -9.04 0.51
CA GLN A 15 7.32 -8.34 0.01
C GLN A 15 7.69 -7.12 0.86
N LEU A 16 6.79 -6.13 0.95
CA LEU A 16 7.06 -4.86 1.63
C LEU A 16 6.93 -4.97 3.16
N LYS A 17 6.28 -6.02 3.66
CA LYS A 17 6.11 -6.29 5.09
C LYS A 17 5.45 -5.12 5.85
N VAL A 18 4.57 -4.36 5.20
CA VAL A 18 3.84 -3.22 5.77
C VAL A 18 2.44 -3.60 6.28
N GLY A 19 1.97 -4.80 5.98
CA GLY A 19 0.67 -5.32 6.43
C GLY A 19 0.78 -6.60 7.24
N ILE A 20 -0.28 -6.92 7.98
CA ILE A 20 -0.45 -8.18 8.71
C ILE A 20 -1.54 -8.98 7.99
N ARG A 21 -1.23 -10.22 7.59
CA ARG A 21 -2.25 -11.14 7.05
C ARG A 21 -3.05 -11.72 8.21
N VAL A 22 -4.35 -11.45 8.20
CA VAL A 22 -5.29 -11.89 9.25
C VAL A 22 -6.07 -13.12 8.82
N CYS A 23 -6.45 -13.20 7.54
CA CYS A 23 -7.23 -14.30 6.98
C CYS A 23 -7.05 -14.30 5.45
N GLU A 24 -7.20 -15.45 4.81
CA GLU A 24 -7.11 -15.59 3.36
C GLU A 24 -8.21 -16.50 2.82
N GLY A 25 -8.78 -16.14 1.67
CA GLY A 25 -9.91 -16.83 1.03
C GLY A 25 -11.20 -15.99 1.04
N ARG A 26 -12.19 -16.39 0.22
CA ARG A 26 -13.46 -15.65 0.10
C ARG A 26 -14.45 -16.01 1.21
N GLU A 27 -14.50 -17.27 1.59
CA GLU A 27 -15.47 -17.82 2.54
C GLU A 27 -14.81 -18.20 3.88
N THR A 28 -13.56 -17.78 4.08
CA THR A 28 -12.80 -18.10 5.27
C THR A 28 -13.26 -17.25 6.45
N VAL A 29 -13.62 -17.91 7.54
CA VAL A 29 -13.96 -17.28 8.81
C VAL A 29 -12.74 -17.39 9.73
N PRO A 30 -12.13 -16.28 10.17
CA PRO A 30 -10.98 -16.31 11.07
C PRO A 30 -11.39 -16.75 12.48
N ASP A 31 -10.46 -17.35 13.21
CA ASP A 31 -10.64 -17.60 14.64
C ASP A 31 -10.77 -16.26 15.39
N SER A 32 -11.78 -16.15 16.26
CA SER A 32 -12.12 -14.90 16.92
C SER A 32 -11.08 -14.47 17.95
N VAL A 33 -10.42 -15.43 18.62
CA VAL A 33 -9.38 -15.16 19.61
C VAL A 33 -8.10 -14.69 18.92
N GLU A 34 -7.70 -15.36 17.84
CA GLU A 34 -6.57 -14.97 17.01
C GLU A 34 -6.78 -13.59 16.37
N LEU A 35 -7.97 -13.34 15.80
CA LEU A 35 -8.33 -12.04 15.23
C LEU A 35 -8.21 -10.94 16.28
N GLY A 36 -8.78 -11.14 17.47
CA GLY A 36 -8.71 -10.17 18.57
C GLY A 36 -7.27 -9.86 18.98
N ARG A 37 -6.44 -10.90 19.08
CA ARG A 37 -5.00 -10.74 19.36
C ARG A 37 -4.27 -9.97 18.27
N LEU A 38 -4.49 -10.31 17.00
CA LEU A 38 -3.85 -9.62 15.86
C LEU A 38 -4.23 -8.14 15.81
N VAL A 39 -5.49 -7.81 16.06
CA VAL A 39 -5.97 -6.42 16.14
C VAL A 39 -5.29 -5.69 17.31
N PHE A 40 -5.31 -6.26 18.52
CA PHE A 40 -4.68 -5.65 19.68
C PHE A 40 -3.19 -5.39 19.43
N ASP A 41 -2.49 -6.40 18.96
CA ASP A 41 -1.06 -6.31 18.72
C ASP A 41 -0.72 -5.34 17.57
N SER A 42 -1.61 -5.16 16.58
CA SER A 42 -1.42 -4.20 15.47
C SER A 42 -1.39 -2.74 15.91
N MET A 43 -1.98 -2.44 17.07
CA MET A 43 -2.00 -1.09 17.65
C MET A 43 -0.70 -0.75 18.39
N SER A 44 0.20 -1.72 18.58
CA SER A 44 1.47 -1.48 19.25
C SER A 44 2.39 -0.58 18.39
N GLU A 45 2.93 0.46 19.01
CA GLU A 45 3.80 1.42 18.31
C GLU A 45 5.13 0.82 17.85
N ASN A 46 5.58 -0.25 18.51
CA ASN A 46 6.89 -0.89 18.30
C ASN A 46 6.86 -1.99 17.22
N ARG A 47 5.76 -2.12 16.47
CA ARG A 47 5.64 -3.11 15.40
C ARG A 47 6.47 -2.72 14.19
N ALA A 48 7.23 -3.68 13.66
CA ALA A 48 8.07 -3.46 12.49
C ALA A 48 7.23 -3.15 11.24
N GLU A 49 6.04 -3.75 11.11
CA GLU A 49 5.08 -3.45 10.03
C GLU A 49 4.65 -1.99 10.06
N ARG A 50 4.35 -1.45 11.26
CA ARG A 50 3.97 -0.06 11.44
C ARG A 50 5.11 0.89 11.11
N ALA A 51 6.32 0.59 11.56
CA ALA A 51 7.50 1.39 11.24
C ALA A 51 7.71 1.47 9.71
N ARG A 52 7.65 0.33 9.02
CA ARG A 52 7.76 0.28 7.54
C ARG A 52 6.59 0.98 6.84
N ALA A 53 5.38 0.87 7.36
CA ALA A 53 4.22 1.59 6.82
C ALA A 53 4.37 3.12 6.94
N ILE A 54 4.95 3.61 8.04
CA ILE A 54 5.28 5.03 8.21
C ILE A 54 6.35 5.48 7.21
N GLU A 55 7.38 4.68 6.98
CA GLU A 55 8.41 4.95 5.97
C GLU A 55 7.82 4.99 4.56
N LEU A 56 6.96 4.04 4.22
CA LEU A 56 6.23 4.03 2.94
C LEU A 56 5.35 5.27 2.78
N CYS A 57 4.68 5.71 3.84
CA CYS A 57 3.87 6.94 3.85
C CYS A 57 4.72 8.20 3.60
N LYS A 58 5.91 8.29 4.21
CA LYS A 58 6.88 9.38 3.95
C LYS A 58 7.33 9.37 2.50
N ALA A 59 7.76 8.22 1.98
CA ALA A 59 8.18 8.09 0.58
C ALA A 59 7.06 8.46 -0.40
N THR A 60 5.82 8.09 -0.08
CA THR A 60 4.64 8.45 -0.88
C THR A 60 4.41 9.96 -0.86
N SER A 61 4.47 10.60 0.32
CA SER A 61 4.36 12.05 0.46
C SER A 61 5.44 12.79 -0.35
N ASP A 62 6.67 12.29 -0.32
CA ASP A 62 7.78 12.85 -1.09
C ASP A 62 7.64 12.67 -2.61
N ALA A 63 6.98 11.59 -3.04
CA ALA A 63 6.73 11.33 -4.46
C ALA A 63 5.65 12.25 -5.05
N VAL A 64 4.63 12.61 -4.27
CA VAL A 64 3.46 13.39 -4.76
C VAL A 64 3.58 14.90 -4.57
N LYS A 65 4.41 15.38 -3.64
CA LYS A 65 4.64 16.83 -3.44
C LYS A 65 5.22 17.47 -4.70
N GLU A 66 5.13 18.80 -4.79
CA GLU A 66 5.72 19.56 -5.90
C GLU A 66 7.21 19.21 -6.08
N GLY A 67 7.60 18.93 -7.34
CA GLY A 67 8.95 18.47 -7.68
C GLY A 67 9.23 16.99 -7.36
N GLY A 68 8.30 16.28 -6.73
CA GLY A 68 8.35 14.83 -6.50
C GLY A 68 8.23 14.00 -7.78
N SER A 69 8.52 12.71 -7.69
CA SER A 69 8.56 11.83 -8.87
C SER A 69 7.20 11.63 -9.53
N SER A 70 6.14 11.40 -8.74
CA SER A 70 4.78 11.24 -9.26
C SER A 70 4.24 12.55 -9.81
N PHE A 71 4.54 13.69 -9.16
CA PHE A 71 4.24 15.02 -9.67
C PHE A 71 4.85 15.24 -11.06
N LYS A 72 6.16 14.99 -11.20
CA LYS A 72 6.89 15.12 -12.47
C LYS A 72 6.37 14.17 -13.54
N ASN A 73 6.05 12.93 -13.17
CA ASN A 73 5.52 11.94 -14.12
C ASN A 73 4.16 12.40 -14.68
N LEU A 74 3.30 12.97 -13.85
CA LEU A 74 2.02 13.50 -14.31
C LEU A 74 2.21 14.74 -15.20
N ASP A 75 3.12 15.66 -14.84
CA ASP A 75 3.45 16.82 -15.67
C ASP A 75 3.98 16.41 -17.05
N ASN A 76 4.89 15.44 -17.08
CA ASN A 76 5.41 14.87 -18.33
C ASN A 76 4.31 14.20 -19.16
N LEU A 77 3.42 13.42 -18.53
CA LEU A 77 2.30 12.80 -19.23
C LEU A 77 1.40 13.86 -19.90
N VAL A 78 1.09 14.95 -19.20
CA VAL A 78 0.28 16.04 -19.78
C VAL A 78 1.02 16.70 -20.95
N ARG A 79 2.32 16.98 -20.81
CA ARG A 79 3.14 17.52 -21.90
C ARG A 79 3.15 16.62 -23.13
N ASP A 80 3.30 15.31 -22.93
CA ASP A 80 3.30 14.33 -24.01
C ASP A 80 1.93 14.31 -24.71
N LEU A 81 0.83 14.30 -23.95
CA LEU A 81 -0.53 14.35 -24.52
C LEU A 81 -0.81 15.66 -25.28
N CYS A 82 -0.33 16.80 -24.78
CA CYS A 82 -0.44 18.07 -25.50
C CYS A 82 0.43 18.09 -26.77
N GLY A 83 1.62 17.46 -26.73
CA GLY A 83 2.48 17.28 -27.89
C GLY A 83 1.93 16.29 -28.92
N LEU A 84 1.06 15.36 -28.50
CA LEU A 84 0.26 14.50 -29.35
C LEU A 84 -0.96 15.20 -29.96
N GLY A 85 -1.17 16.48 -29.62
CA GLY A 85 -2.09 17.38 -30.30
C GLY A 85 -1.83 17.39 -31.80
N LEU A 86 -2.57 16.52 -32.47
CA LEU A 86 -2.78 16.39 -33.90
C LEU A 86 -2.86 17.78 -34.54
N ASN A 87 -2.02 18.02 -35.56
CA ASN A 87 -2.27 19.08 -36.53
C ASN A 87 -3.67 18.92 -37.14
#